data_AF-A0A2R5GA46-F1
#
_entry.id   AF-A0A2R5GA46-F1
#
_cell.length_a   1.000
_cell.length_b   1.000
_cell.length_c   1.000
_cell.angle_alpha   90.00
_cell.angle_beta   90.00
_cell.angle_gamma   90.00
#
_symmetry.space_group_name_H-M   'P 1'
#
loop_
_entity.id
_entity.type
_entity.pdbx_description
1 polymer ?
#
loop_
_entity_poly.entity_id
_entity_poly.type
_entity_poly.pdbx_seq_one_letter_code
_entity_poly.pdbx_strand_id
1 'polypeptide(L)'
;MVARNLRVDGLVSLASLPSQLQVLCELELCNLPLLVDLPADLITQSLRIADCTSFRELPETLLLKGDLQLERLPSLDTLPSAMEIEGLLMLDELCALVSLPQYLRVHRDLYLLRCEVLQTLPDGVSVDGDIIIENCAGVTSLPLSMIESRGDVRLRDTGVDEEEAERLRGLAHPALRIFLSFQEPEPFANLADAVNFWWTALPDNVKRDMGDVKPNGPSTVLAHGLENAINDSADLGALTRFLHKLRSTKEFRVEALRPALAQRAWEALELIVDDELSRPQLLVQIASSIDTCGDMIVWALNQIVVWHHIAHARGDREALRALGIRIMRLGIVHEHAQRVAQRAAVATRAGEDVEVYLRFEIALREDLDLPVSATQMLYPSLVSVPEADFRDAKEAALRASDADIQAWFSGWDEWQRQDRYEASALIEWASLSPMSDVEVSQVYDLYGDLARHPACFIDAVQAPFELDDMIEHWVATGRDFSNMARSVENFENALRRVNDHATCE
;
A
#
# COMPACT_ATOMS: atom_id res chain seq x y z
N MET A 1 15.30 38.87 42.98
CA MET A 1 16.11 39.43 41.86
C MET A 1 15.14 39.76 40.73
N VAL A 2 15.21 40.95 40.12
CA VAL A 2 14.27 41.33 39.03
C VAL A 2 15.05 41.39 37.72
N ALA A 3 14.68 40.56 36.75
CA ALA A 3 15.22 40.56 35.40
C ALA A 3 14.07 40.72 34.39
N ARG A 4 14.37 41.25 33.20
CA ARG A 4 13.37 41.30 32.13
C ARG A 4 13.27 39.95 31.42
N ASN A 5 14.41 39.49 30.91
CA ASN A 5 14.60 38.13 30.40
C ASN A 5 15.77 37.53 31.17
N LEU A 6 15.73 36.24 31.43
CA LEU A 6 16.79 35.51 32.10
C LEU A 6 17.01 34.19 31.37
N ARG A 7 18.21 34.00 30.82
CA ARG A 7 18.65 32.73 30.25
C ARG A 7 19.74 32.14 31.12
N VAL A 8 19.56 30.90 31.54
CA VAL A 8 20.53 30.12 32.28
C VAL A 8 20.83 28.87 31.48
N ASP A 9 22.06 28.73 31.00
CA ASP A 9 22.47 27.66 30.08
C ASP A 9 23.79 27.03 30.53
N GLY A 10 23.84 25.70 30.62
CA GLY A 10 25.08 24.95 30.82
C GLY A 10 25.67 25.00 32.23
N LEU A 11 24.90 25.43 33.23
CA LEU A 11 25.35 25.44 34.63
C LEU A 11 25.15 24.07 35.27
N VAL A 12 26.12 23.18 35.05
CA VAL A 12 26.17 21.80 35.58
C VAL A 12 26.04 21.69 37.11
N SER A 13 26.36 22.74 37.86
CA SER A 13 26.33 22.74 39.33
C SER A 13 25.10 23.39 39.95
N LEU A 14 24.19 23.95 39.15
CA LEU A 14 23.03 24.68 39.68
C LEU A 14 21.93 23.69 40.07
N ALA A 15 21.74 23.53 41.38
CA ALA A 15 20.74 22.60 41.92
C ALA A 15 19.36 23.27 42.17
N SER A 16 19.33 24.57 42.43
CA SER A 16 18.10 25.32 42.68
C SER A 16 18.24 26.78 42.27
N LEU A 17 17.12 27.40 41.95
CA LEU A 17 17.03 28.85 41.69
C LEU A 17 16.77 29.61 42.99
N PRO A 18 17.19 30.90 43.06
CA PRO A 18 16.91 31.72 44.23
C PRO A 18 15.41 31.98 44.40
N SER A 19 14.93 31.97 45.65
CA SER A 19 13.59 32.44 46.00
C SER A 19 13.40 33.92 45.62
N GLN A 20 12.16 34.35 45.37
CA GLN A 20 11.78 35.70 44.97
C GLN A 20 12.44 36.15 43.65
N LEU A 21 12.58 35.20 42.72
CA LEU A 21 13.00 35.46 41.36
C LEU A 21 11.80 36.02 40.56
N GLN A 22 11.95 37.25 40.08
CA GLN A 22 10.97 37.90 39.22
C GLN A 22 11.57 38.09 37.84
N VAL A 23 11.01 37.41 36.85
CA VAL A 23 11.37 37.56 35.45
C VAL A 23 10.17 38.15 34.73
N LEU A 24 10.30 39.38 34.23
CA LEU A 24 9.13 40.13 33.75
C LEU A 24 8.57 39.60 32.42
N CYS A 25 9.37 38.90 31.62
CA CYS A 25 8.97 38.37 30.32
C CYS A 25 9.32 36.89 30.18
N GLU A 26 10.61 36.54 30.02
CA GLU A 26 10.99 35.19 29.59
C GLU A 26 12.11 34.58 30.44
N LEU A 27 11.87 33.38 30.95
CA LEU A 27 12.84 32.56 31.66
C LEU A 27 13.19 31.33 30.82
N GLU A 28 14.44 31.26 30.35
CA GLU A 28 15.00 30.09 29.66
C GLU A 28 15.97 29.35 30.59
N LEU A 29 15.74 28.05 30.79
CA LEU A 29 16.56 27.15 31.59
C LEU A 29 17.00 25.98 30.70
N CYS A 30 18.27 25.95 30.30
CA CYS A 30 18.80 24.94 29.38
C CYS A 30 20.01 24.22 29.99
N ASN A 31 20.15 22.92 29.74
CA ASN A 31 21.34 22.14 30.13
C ASN A 31 21.68 22.23 31.64
N LEU A 32 20.67 22.06 32.51
CA LEU A 32 20.82 22.07 33.97
C LEU A 32 20.55 20.67 34.54
N PRO A 33 21.55 19.77 34.53
CA PRO A 33 21.34 18.37 34.91
C PRO A 33 21.04 18.16 36.39
N LEU A 34 21.33 19.13 37.27
CA LEU A 34 21.09 19.04 38.71
C LEU A 34 19.86 19.82 39.19
N LEU A 35 19.17 20.56 38.30
CA LEU A 35 17.98 21.32 38.68
C LEU A 35 16.82 20.33 38.90
N VAL A 36 16.23 20.37 40.10
CA VAL A 36 15.14 19.45 40.49
C VAL A 36 13.77 20.11 40.41
N ASP A 37 13.68 21.37 40.87
CA ASP A 37 12.43 22.10 41.05
C ASP A 37 12.57 23.59 40.69
N LEU A 38 11.43 24.29 40.65
CA LEU A 38 11.37 25.74 40.58
C LEU A 38 10.83 26.32 41.89
N PRO A 39 11.26 27.54 42.27
CA PRO A 39 10.74 28.19 43.46
C PRO A 39 9.24 28.50 43.28
N ALA A 40 8.44 28.21 44.32
CA ALA A 40 6.98 28.39 44.30
C ALA A 40 6.53 29.86 44.12
N ASP A 41 7.42 30.81 44.43
CA ASP A 41 7.21 32.25 44.29
C ASP A 41 7.78 32.83 42.99
N LEU A 42 8.10 31.97 42.01
CA LEU A 42 8.55 32.37 40.68
C LEU A 42 7.44 33.13 39.94
N ILE A 43 7.78 34.32 39.45
CA ILE A 43 6.91 35.09 38.57
C ILE A 43 7.59 35.21 37.21
N THR A 44 6.98 34.63 36.18
CA THR A 44 7.41 34.75 34.77
C THR A 44 6.19 34.80 33.84
N GLN A 45 6.32 35.40 32.65
CA GLN A 45 5.26 35.35 31.65
C GLN A 45 5.39 34.10 30.78
N SER A 46 6.59 33.86 30.25
CA SER A 46 6.95 32.66 29.48
C SER A 46 8.05 31.87 30.18
N LEU A 47 8.00 30.55 30.04
CA LEU A 47 8.95 29.62 30.64
C LEU A 47 9.38 28.59 29.61
N ARG A 48 10.69 28.47 29.39
CA ARG A 48 11.28 27.40 28.60
C ARG A 48 12.25 26.61 29.47
N ILE A 49 12.07 25.29 29.52
CA ILE A 49 12.99 24.36 30.17
C ILE A 49 13.40 23.30 29.16
N ALA A 50 14.71 23.16 28.93
CA ALA A 50 15.26 22.19 28.00
C ALA A 50 16.46 21.43 28.61
N ASP A 51 16.62 20.15 28.29
CA ASP A 51 17.81 19.36 28.67
C ASP A 51 18.09 19.32 30.19
N CYS A 52 17.05 19.32 31.01
CA CYS A 52 17.18 19.24 32.47
C CYS A 52 16.79 17.84 32.95
N THR A 53 17.78 16.95 33.03
CA THR A 53 17.55 15.50 33.27
C THR A 53 16.98 15.16 34.64
N SER A 54 17.25 15.97 35.67
CA SER A 54 16.79 15.72 37.05
C SER A 54 15.52 16.51 37.43
N PHE A 55 14.94 17.28 36.51
CA PHE A 55 13.79 18.12 36.80
C PHE A 55 12.53 17.28 37.00
N ARG A 56 11.83 17.47 38.13
CA ARG A 56 10.73 16.58 38.55
C ARG A 56 9.37 17.23 38.60
N GLU A 57 9.29 18.48 39.04
CA GLU A 57 7.99 19.11 39.32
C GLU A 57 7.98 20.60 39.01
N LEU A 58 6.84 21.07 38.49
CA LEU A 58 6.52 22.48 38.35
C LEU A 58 5.67 22.93 39.56
N PRO A 59 5.80 24.18 40.00
CA PRO A 59 5.02 24.68 41.13
C PRO A 59 3.53 24.82 40.78
N GLU A 60 2.65 24.38 41.68
CA GLU A 60 1.18 24.48 41.51
C GLU A 60 0.68 25.93 41.40
N THR A 61 1.46 26.91 41.87
CA THR A 61 1.14 28.34 41.85
C THR A 61 1.57 29.05 40.56
N LEU A 62 2.10 28.32 39.58
CA LEU A 62 2.63 28.89 38.35
C LEU A 62 1.52 29.45 37.44
N LEU A 63 1.49 30.77 37.28
CA LEU A 63 0.58 31.47 36.36
C LEU A 63 1.37 32.02 35.17
N LEU A 64 1.16 31.47 33.97
CA LEU A 64 1.85 31.88 32.75
C LEU A 64 0.91 32.65 31.83
N LYS A 65 1.28 33.89 31.53
CA LYS A 65 0.58 34.75 30.54
C LYS A 65 1.14 34.63 29.13
N GLY A 66 2.23 33.89 28.96
CA GLY A 66 2.89 33.65 27.69
C GLY A 66 2.94 32.15 27.40
N ASP A 67 4.09 31.69 26.92
CA ASP A 67 4.28 30.33 26.42
C ASP A 67 4.97 29.44 27.46
N LEU A 68 4.62 28.15 27.46
CA LEU A 68 5.30 27.11 28.23
C LEU A 68 5.92 26.10 27.27
N GLN A 69 7.24 25.96 27.32
CA GLN A 69 7.99 25.01 26.49
C GLN A 69 8.81 24.09 27.40
N LEU A 70 8.53 22.79 27.35
CA LEU A 70 9.23 21.76 28.11
C LEU A 70 9.80 20.74 27.14
N GLU A 71 11.13 20.65 27.08
CA GLU A 71 11.85 19.78 26.15
C GLU A 71 12.81 18.85 26.88
N ARG A 72 12.80 17.55 26.55
CA ARG A 72 13.78 16.56 27.02
C ARG A 72 13.91 16.52 28.55
N LEU A 73 12.77 16.34 29.23
CA LEU A 73 12.69 16.20 30.69
C LEU A 73 12.28 14.77 31.05
N PRO A 74 13.22 13.82 31.12
CA PRO A 74 12.91 12.41 31.32
C PRO A 74 12.37 12.08 32.73
N SER A 75 12.54 12.98 33.71
CA SER A 75 12.12 12.77 35.09
C SER A 75 10.81 13.49 35.48
N LEU A 76 10.23 14.27 34.58
CA LEU A 76 8.99 15.01 34.82
C LEU A 76 7.79 14.08 34.59
N ASP A 77 7.14 13.67 35.67
CA ASP A 77 6.03 12.70 35.65
C ASP A 77 4.64 13.34 35.72
N THR A 78 4.57 14.56 36.23
CA THR A 78 3.32 15.26 36.54
C THR A 78 3.40 16.74 36.19
N LEU A 79 2.26 17.28 35.76
CA LEU A 79 2.04 18.70 35.57
C LEU A 79 1.06 19.22 36.63
N PRO A 80 1.14 20.52 37.00
CA PRO A 80 0.22 21.17 37.93
C PRO A 80 -1.25 20.92 37.59
N SER A 81 -2.03 20.66 38.63
CA SER A 81 -3.42 20.20 38.52
C SER A 81 -4.38 21.18 37.83
N ALA A 82 -4.12 22.50 37.94
CA ALA A 82 -4.94 23.57 37.39
C ALA A 82 -4.09 24.63 36.68
N MET A 83 -3.61 24.29 35.48
CA MET A 83 -2.74 25.16 34.69
C MET A 83 -3.52 25.92 33.61
N GLU A 84 -3.36 27.24 33.59
CA GLU A 84 -3.87 28.14 32.55
C GLU A 84 -2.70 28.84 31.84
N ILE A 85 -2.66 28.72 30.52
CA ILE A 85 -1.62 29.26 29.64
C ILE A 85 -2.31 30.14 28.59
N GLU A 86 -2.06 31.45 28.64
CA GLU A 86 -2.60 32.39 27.64
C GLU A 86 -1.93 32.23 26.26
N GLY A 87 -0.72 31.68 26.20
CA GLY A 87 0.03 31.41 24.98
C GLY A 87 0.00 29.95 24.52
N LEU A 88 1.13 29.47 24.02
CA LEU A 88 1.36 28.14 23.47
C LEU A 88 1.91 27.19 24.54
N LEU A 89 1.46 25.93 24.52
CA LEU A 89 2.03 24.84 25.30
C LEU A 89 2.75 23.87 24.37
N MET A 90 4.06 23.69 24.57
CA MET A 90 4.86 22.69 23.87
C MET A 90 5.49 21.73 24.87
N LEU A 91 5.17 20.46 24.72
CA LEU A 91 5.76 19.34 25.44
C LEU A 91 6.47 18.46 24.42
N ASP A 92 7.79 18.33 24.54
CA ASP A 92 8.62 17.57 23.61
C ASP A 92 9.54 16.61 24.36
N GLU A 93 9.51 15.33 24.00
CA GLU A 93 10.34 14.26 24.59
C GLU A 93 10.20 14.16 26.13
N LEU A 94 8.94 14.06 26.61
CA LEU A 94 8.63 13.80 28.01
C LEU A 94 8.35 12.31 28.22
N CYS A 95 9.40 11.55 28.58
CA CYS A 95 9.31 10.10 28.67
C CYS A 95 8.63 9.57 29.95
N ALA A 96 8.42 10.40 30.97
CA ALA A 96 7.80 10.00 32.23
C ALA A 96 6.35 10.51 32.40
N LEU A 97 5.88 11.41 31.53
CA LEU A 97 4.56 12.01 31.64
C LEU A 97 3.48 11.05 31.15
N VAL A 98 2.61 10.59 32.06
CA VAL A 98 1.57 9.58 31.76
C VAL A 98 0.24 10.21 31.32
N SER A 99 -0.10 11.38 31.86
CA SER A 99 -1.37 12.07 31.59
C SER A 99 -1.23 13.59 31.70
N LEU A 100 -2.01 14.33 30.92
CA LEU A 100 -2.17 15.77 31.09
C LEU A 100 -3.08 16.10 32.30
N PRO A 101 -3.05 17.34 32.83
CA PRO A 101 -3.94 17.75 33.92
C PRO A 101 -5.38 17.95 33.44
N GLN A 102 -6.35 17.60 34.29
CA GLN A 102 -7.79 17.58 33.96
C GLN A 102 -8.34 18.95 33.54
N TYR A 103 -7.83 20.03 34.13
CA TYR A 103 -8.34 21.39 33.90
C TYR A 103 -7.35 22.27 33.13
N LEU A 104 -6.54 21.67 32.26
CA LEU A 104 -5.60 22.38 31.41
C LEU A 104 -6.33 23.30 30.42
N ARG A 105 -6.00 24.60 30.44
CA ARG A 105 -6.50 25.57 29.45
C ARG A 105 -5.36 26.22 28.70
N VAL A 106 -5.39 26.10 27.38
CA VAL A 106 -4.43 26.71 26.46
C VAL A 106 -5.18 27.60 25.48
N HIS A 107 -4.96 28.92 25.54
CA HIS A 107 -5.69 29.89 24.70
C HIS A 107 -5.13 30.00 23.27
N ARG A 108 -4.00 29.34 22.98
CA ARG A 108 -3.46 29.21 21.62
C ARG A 108 -3.27 27.74 21.24
N ASP A 109 -2.04 27.33 20.96
CA ASP A 109 -1.75 26.05 20.33
C ASP A 109 -1.16 25.06 21.34
N LEU A 110 -1.49 23.79 21.15
CA LEU A 110 -0.96 22.67 21.93
C LEU A 110 -0.10 21.78 21.04
N TYR A 111 1.18 21.65 21.41
CA TYR A 111 2.13 20.76 20.75
C TYR A 111 2.54 19.65 21.73
N LEU A 112 2.23 18.41 21.37
CA LEU A 112 2.66 17.20 22.07
C LEU A 112 3.53 16.39 21.13
N LEU A 113 4.83 16.40 21.35
CA LEU A 113 5.81 15.79 20.46
C LEU A 113 6.59 14.72 21.22
N ARG A 114 6.71 13.52 20.63
CA ARG A 114 7.57 12.42 21.12
C ARG A 114 7.35 12.07 22.61
N CYS A 115 6.11 12.13 23.07
CA CYS A 115 5.72 11.75 24.43
C CYS A 115 5.16 10.32 24.42
N GLU A 116 6.05 9.32 24.36
CA GLU A 116 5.70 7.93 24.07
C GLU A 116 4.79 7.28 25.14
N VAL A 117 4.97 7.67 26.41
CA VAL A 117 4.27 7.08 27.56
C VAL A 117 2.94 7.79 27.87
N LEU A 118 2.64 8.91 27.19
CA LEU A 118 1.41 9.67 27.40
C LEU A 118 0.21 8.84 26.94
N GLN A 119 -0.58 8.34 27.88
CA GLN A 119 -1.69 7.41 27.59
C GLN A 119 -3.03 8.13 27.38
N THR A 120 -3.31 9.12 28.23
CA THR A 120 -4.64 9.72 28.30
C THR A 120 -4.57 11.25 28.33
N LEU A 121 -5.50 11.83 27.57
CA LEU A 121 -5.81 13.25 27.57
C LEU A 121 -7.16 13.38 28.29
N PRO A 122 -7.20 13.85 29.54
CA PRO A 122 -8.42 13.84 30.34
C PRO A 122 -9.51 14.77 29.80
N ASP A 123 -10.76 14.43 30.14
CA ASP A 123 -11.92 15.28 29.86
C ASP A 123 -11.80 16.61 30.63
N GLY A 124 -11.82 17.72 29.89
CA GLY A 124 -11.69 19.07 30.45
C GLY A 124 -10.50 19.88 29.93
N VAL A 125 -9.61 19.27 29.13
CA VAL A 125 -8.59 20.00 28.39
C VAL A 125 -9.27 20.85 27.30
N SER A 126 -9.02 22.16 27.35
CA SER A 126 -9.56 23.14 26.40
C SER A 126 -8.41 23.83 25.68
N VAL A 127 -8.43 23.78 24.35
CA VAL A 127 -7.46 24.45 23.48
C VAL A 127 -8.23 25.30 22.47
N ASP A 128 -7.90 26.59 22.37
CA ASP A 128 -8.62 27.49 21.46
C ASP A 128 -8.04 27.50 20.03
N GLY A 129 -6.75 27.18 19.87
CA GLY A 129 -6.00 27.13 18.61
C GLY A 129 -5.75 25.72 18.07
N ASP A 130 -4.59 25.53 17.43
CA ASP A 130 -4.24 24.27 16.76
C ASP A 130 -3.74 23.21 17.77
N ILE A 131 -4.09 21.95 17.53
CA ILE A 131 -3.63 20.81 18.34
C ILE A 131 -2.77 19.92 17.46
N ILE A 132 -1.49 19.79 17.80
CA ILE A 132 -0.52 18.97 17.06
C ILE A 132 0.04 17.91 18.02
N ILE A 133 -0.27 16.65 17.74
CA ILE A 133 0.24 15.49 18.47
C ILE A 133 1.06 14.65 17.49
N GLU A 134 2.36 14.53 17.71
CA GLU A 134 3.25 13.74 16.86
C GLU A 134 4.07 12.73 17.69
N ASN A 135 4.14 11.47 17.23
CA ASN A 135 4.93 10.41 17.87
C ASN A 135 4.55 10.15 19.34
N CYS A 136 3.25 10.12 19.63
CA CYS A 136 2.70 9.83 20.96
C CYS A 136 1.92 8.52 20.91
N ALA A 137 2.65 7.39 20.86
CA ALA A 137 2.07 6.07 20.69
C ALA A 137 1.09 5.65 21.81
N GLY A 138 1.21 6.22 23.01
CA GLY A 138 0.27 5.97 24.11
C GLY A 138 -1.10 6.64 23.93
N VAL A 139 -1.20 7.71 23.12
CA VAL A 139 -2.45 8.46 22.95
C VAL A 139 -3.38 7.67 22.04
N THR A 140 -4.36 7.01 22.64
CA THR A 140 -5.33 6.13 21.95
C THR A 140 -6.66 6.80 21.67
N SER A 141 -7.03 7.84 22.42
CA SER A 141 -8.30 8.55 22.27
C SER A 141 -8.18 10.04 22.56
N LEU A 142 -9.02 10.86 21.91
CA LEU A 142 -9.14 12.28 22.18
C LEU A 142 -10.46 12.63 22.89
N PRO A 143 -10.44 13.46 23.94
CA PRO A 143 -11.66 13.91 24.61
C PRO A 143 -12.49 14.82 23.71
N LEU A 144 -13.81 14.80 23.89
CA LEU A 144 -14.76 15.63 23.13
C LEU A 144 -14.45 17.14 23.27
N SER A 145 -13.90 17.57 24.40
CA SER A 145 -13.58 18.98 24.66
C SER A 145 -12.51 19.56 23.74
N MET A 146 -11.60 18.73 23.19
CA MET A 146 -10.63 19.18 22.18
C MET A 146 -11.28 19.43 20.81
N ILE A 147 -12.44 18.84 20.57
CA ILE A 147 -13.18 18.97 19.31
C ILE A 147 -13.98 20.28 19.27
N GLU A 148 -14.14 20.94 20.42
CA GLU A 148 -14.69 22.30 20.52
C GLU A 148 -13.65 23.39 20.17
N SER A 149 -12.40 23.01 19.92
CA SER A 149 -11.34 23.93 19.50
C SER A 149 -11.68 24.59 18.15
N ARG A 150 -11.19 25.82 17.95
CA ARG A 150 -11.39 26.56 16.68
C ARG A 150 -10.28 26.30 15.65
N GLY A 151 -9.25 25.55 16.02
CA GLY A 151 -8.09 25.23 15.18
C GLY A 151 -8.15 23.86 14.53
N ASP A 152 -7.09 23.54 13.80
CA ASP A 152 -6.90 22.23 13.17
C ASP A 152 -6.31 21.23 14.18
N VAL A 153 -6.77 19.96 14.12
CA VAL A 153 -6.22 18.86 14.91
C VAL A 153 -5.37 17.97 14.01
N ARG A 154 -4.07 17.87 14.29
CA ARG A 154 -3.13 17.02 13.58
C ARG A 154 -2.62 15.93 14.50
N LEU A 155 -2.92 14.69 14.14
CA LEU A 155 -2.47 13.50 14.81
C LEU A 155 -1.52 12.75 13.87
N ARG A 156 -0.24 12.71 14.24
CA ARG A 156 0.78 11.93 13.56
C ARG A 156 1.32 10.88 14.51
N ASP A 157 1.34 9.62 14.07
CA ASP A 157 2.06 8.55 14.76
C ASP A 157 1.59 8.40 16.22
N THR A 158 0.27 8.43 16.39
CA THR A 158 -0.40 8.24 17.69
C THR A 158 -0.93 6.82 17.81
N GLY A 159 -1.26 6.40 19.04
CA GLY A 159 -1.93 5.13 19.31
C GLY A 159 -3.41 5.09 18.95
N VAL A 160 -3.94 6.15 18.31
CA VAL A 160 -5.35 6.25 17.95
C VAL A 160 -5.72 5.08 17.04
N ASP A 161 -6.64 4.26 17.53
CA ASP A 161 -7.17 3.12 16.79
C ASP A 161 -8.18 3.58 15.73
N GLU A 162 -8.67 2.62 14.96
CA GLU A 162 -9.54 2.93 13.85
C GLU A 162 -10.95 3.35 14.27
N GLU A 163 -11.48 2.78 15.36
CA GLU A 163 -12.81 3.13 15.88
C GLU A 163 -12.83 4.60 16.32
N GLU A 164 -11.77 5.01 17.01
CA GLU A 164 -11.58 6.39 17.43
C GLU A 164 -11.31 7.31 16.22
N ALA A 165 -10.47 6.91 15.27
CA ALA A 165 -10.23 7.69 14.07
C ALA A 165 -11.52 7.95 13.27
N GLU A 166 -12.41 6.95 13.18
CA GLU A 166 -13.71 7.07 12.54
C GLU A 166 -14.66 7.97 13.33
N ARG A 167 -14.68 7.83 14.67
CA ARG A 167 -15.42 8.74 15.56
C ARG A 167 -14.98 10.19 15.35
N LEU A 168 -13.68 10.44 15.30
CA LEU A 168 -13.11 11.77 15.10
C LEU A 168 -13.47 12.34 13.71
N ARG A 169 -13.35 11.54 12.65
CA ARG A 169 -13.75 11.95 11.30
C ARG A 169 -15.25 12.25 11.20
N GLY A 170 -16.09 11.46 11.87
CA GLY A 170 -17.54 11.69 11.93
C GLY A 170 -17.93 13.01 12.63
N LEU A 171 -17.03 13.55 13.45
CA LEU A 171 -17.18 14.82 14.15
C LEU A 171 -16.57 16.02 13.41
N ALA A 172 -15.93 15.78 12.26
CA ALA A 172 -15.32 16.85 11.47
C ALA A 172 -16.39 17.84 10.97
N HIS A 173 -16.27 19.11 11.37
CA HIS A 173 -17.15 20.21 11.00
C HIS A 173 -16.36 21.21 10.14
N PRO A 174 -16.98 22.07 9.29
CA PRO A 174 -16.27 23.06 8.47
C PRO A 174 -15.28 24.00 9.20
N ALA A 175 -15.30 24.05 10.53
CA ALA A 175 -14.39 24.84 11.37
C ALA A 175 -13.25 24.01 12.01
N LEU A 176 -13.26 22.68 11.90
CA LEU A 176 -12.29 21.78 12.52
C LEU A 176 -11.87 20.70 11.51
N ARG A 177 -10.59 20.75 11.08
CA ARG A 177 -10.01 19.72 10.22
C ARG A 177 -9.14 18.78 11.04
N ILE A 178 -9.37 17.48 10.86
CA ILE A 178 -8.59 16.44 11.52
C ILE A 178 -7.68 15.77 10.49
N PHE A 179 -6.37 15.86 10.71
CA PHE A 179 -5.36 15.22 9.89
C PHE A 179 -4.79 14.01 10.65
N LEU A 180 -4.83 12.83 10.04
CA LEU A 180 -4.28 11.59 10.58
C LEU A 180 -3.16 11.11 9.67
N SER A 181 -1.93 11.02 10.19
CA SER A 181 -0.78 10.42 9.48
C SER A 181 -0.11 9.35 10.35
N PHE A 182 0.46 8.34 9.73
CA PHE A 182 1.07 7.18 10.40
C PHE A 182 2.51 6.97 9.93
N GLN A 183 3.35 6.39 10.80
CA GLN A 183 4.77 6.28 10.58
C GLN A 183 4.98 5.25 9.49
N GLU A 184 5.56 5.68 8.37
CA GLU A 184 5.98 4.73 7.35
C GLU A 184 7.15 3.90 7.90
N PRO A 185 7.10 2.56 7.81
CA PRO A 185 8.21 1.72 8.24
C PRO A 185 9.47 2.09 7.45
N GLU A 186 10.68 1.82 7.97
CA GLU A 186 11.91 2.14 7.22
C GLU A 186 12.00 1.37 5.90
N PRO A 187 12.48 1.97 4.79
CA PRO A 187 12.63 1.30 3.50
C PRO A 187 13.51 0.05 3.60
N PHE A 188 13.15 -0.99 2.83
CA PHE A 188 14.01 -2.16 2.69
C PHE A 188 15.31 -1.75 1.99
N ALA A 189 16.44 -2.27 2.46
CA ALA A 189 17.75 -1.94 1.89
C ALA A 189 17.95 -2.57 0.49
N ASN A 190 17.38 -3.76 0.27
CA ASN A 190 17.42 -4.49 -1.00
C ASN A 190 16.22 -5.43 -1.14
N LEU A 191 16.05 -6.01 -2.33
CA LEU A 191 14.96 -6.94 -2.63
C LEU A 191 15.03 -8.21 -1.77
N ALA A 192 16.23 -8.75 -1.51
CA ALA A 192 16.39 -9.97 -0.71
C ALA A 192 15.88 -9.79 0.73
N ASP A 193 16.11 -8.62 1.34
CA ASP A 193 15.58 -8.28 2.66
C ASP A 193 14.05 -8.18 2.64
N ALA A 194 13.48 -7.61 1.58
CA ALA A 194 12.03 -7.54 1.39
C ALA A 194 11.40 -8.93 1.24
N VAL A 195 11.97 -9.78 0.39
CA VAL A 195 11.51 -11.17 0.18
C VAL A 195 11.64 -11.99 1.46
N ASN A 196 12.74 -11.84 2.20
CA ASN A 196 12.93 -12.53 3.46
C ASN A 196 11.93 -12.08 4.53
N PHE A 197 11.63 -10.79 4.61
CA PHE A 197 10.60 -10.27 5.50
C PHE A 197 9.24 -10.93 5.21
N TRP A 198 8.79 -10.92 3.96
CA TRP A 198 7.50 -11.52 3.59
C TRP A 198 7.49 -13.04 3.77
N TRP A 199 8.62 -13.72 3.53
CA TRP A 199 8.79 -15.14 3.85
C TRP A 199 8.58 -15.41 5.34
N THR A 200 9.20 -14.62 6.22
CA THR A 200 9.05 -14.81 7.67
C THR A 200 7.60 -14.61 8.14
N ALA A 201 6.87 -13.68 7.51
CA ALA A 201 5.46 -13.40 7.80
C ALA A 201 4.46 -14.46 7.29
N LEU A 202 4.89 -15.41 6.43
CA LEU A 202 4.03 -16.49 5.95
C LEU A 202 3.60 -17.44 7.08
N PRO A 203 2.39 -18.00 7.01
CA PRO A 203 1.93 -18.98 7.98
C PRO A 203 2.67 -20.32 7.83
N ASP A 204 2.89 -21.01 8.96
CA ASP A 204 3.75 -22.19 9.03
C ASP A 204 3.24 -23.39 8.21
N ASN A 205 1.94 -23.45 7.91
CA ASN A 205 1.36 -24.48 7.04
C ASN A 205 1.86 -24.35 5.60
N VAL A 206 1.87 -23.14 5.05
CA VAL A 206 2.34 -22.86 3.68
C VAL A 206 3.84 -23.16 3.57
N LYS A 207 4.63 -22.82 4.60
CA LYS A 207 6.07 -23.13 4.65
C LYS A 207 6.37 -24.63 4.65
N ARG A 208 5.51 -25.44 5.30
CA ARG A 208 5.70 -26.91 5.38
C ARG A 208 5.40 -27.61 4.05
N ASP A 209 4.45 -27.10 3.29
CA ASP A 209 4.10 -27.66 1.98
C ASP A 209 5.20 -27.43 0.94
N MET A 210 6.06 -26.41 1.13
CA MET A 210 7.19 -26.09 0.24
C MET A 210 8.47 -26.91 0.51
N GLY A 211 8.48 -27.78 1.53
CA GLY A 211 9.55 -28.74 1.82
C GLY A 211 10.85 -28.16 2.41
N ASP A 212 11.55 -28.99 3.19
CA ASP A 212 12.87 -28.66 3.78
C ASP A 212 13.96 -28.62 2.68
N VAL A 213 14.23 -27.45 2.10
CA VAL A 213 15.31 -27.28 1.10
C VAL A 213 16.59 -26.73 1.77
N LYS A 214 17.73 -27.38 1.45
CA LYS A 214 19.11 -27.13 1.94
C LYS A 214 19.64 -25.69 1.67
N PRO A 215 20.91 -25.40 2.01
CA PRO A 215 21.33 -24.46 3.06
C PRO A 215 21.04 -22.97 2.80
N ASN A 216 20.49 -22.62 1.63
CA ASN A 216 20.04 -21.28 1.28
C ASN A 216 18.49 -21.34 1.25
N GLY A 217 17.83 -20.64 2.17
CA GLY A 217 16.39 -20.76 2.34
C GLY A 217 15.59 -20.39 1.07
N PRO A 218 14.30 -20.79 0.98
CA PRO A 218 13.42 -20.51 -0.16
C PRO A 218 13.29 -19.01 -0.48
N SER A 219 13.41 -18.13 0.51
CA SER A 219 13.50 -16.68 0.29
C SER A 219 14.70 -16.25 -0.56
N THR A 220 15.85 -16.91 -0.40
CA THR A 220 17.07 -16.62 -1.17
C THR A 220 16.95 -17.12 -2.60
N VAL A 221 16.31 -18.28 -2.80
CA VAL A 221 16.07 -18.84 -4.14
C VAL A 221 15.12 -17.94 -4.93
N LEU A 222 14.00 -17.52 -4.31
CA LEU A 222 13.04 -16.64 -4.96
C LEU A 222 13.64 -15.26 -5.27
N ALA A 223 14.42 -14.68 -4.34
CA ALA A 223 15.10 -13.41 -4.58
C ALA A 223 16.03 -13.48 -5.80
N HIS A 224 16.82 -14.57 -5.92
CA HIS A 224 17.69 -14.76 -7.08
C HIS A 224 16.90 -15.04 -8.37
N GLY A 225 15.78 -15.78 -8.28
CA GLY A 225 14.86 -16.00 -9.39
C GLY A 225 14.27 -14.68 -9.92
N LEU A 226 13.87 -13.78 -9.03
CA LEU A 226 13.36 -12.45 -9.38
C LEU A 226 14.44 -11.58 -10.03
N GLU A 227 15.67 -11.59 -9.50
CA GLU A 227 16.80 -10.87 -10.09
C GLU A 227 17.15 -11.38 -11.50
N ASN A 228 16.99 -12.67 -11.77
CA ASN A 228 17.23 -13.24 -13.09
C ASN A 228 16.05 -13.01 -14.06
N ALA A 229 14.81 -13.03 -13.55
CA ALA A 229 13.61 -12.83 -14.36
C ALA A 229 13.40 -11.36 -14.75
N ILE A 230 13.85 -10.42 -13.90
CA ILE A 230 13.71 -8.98 -14.11
C ILE A 230 15.06 -8.39 -14.52
N ASN A 231 15.22 -8.14 -15.82
CA ASN A 231 16.46 -7.61 -16.38
C ASN A 231 16.68 -6.11 -16.11
N ASP A 232 15.65 -5.36 -15.69
CA ASP A 232 15.73 -3.92 -15.42
C ASP A 232 15.86 -3.61 -13.92
N SER A 233 16.91 -2.87 -13.56
CA SER A 233 17.14 -2.34 -12.22
C SER A 233 16.00 -1.42 -11.72
N ALA A 234 15.32 -0.71 -12.63
CA ALA A 234 14.20 0.16 -12.28
C ALA A 234 13.00 -0.65 -11.77
N ASP A 235 12.69 -1.77 -12.44
CA ASP A 235 11.60 -2.66 -12.09
C ASP A 235 11.88 -3.41 -10.78
N LEU A 236 13.13 -3.83 -10.54
CA LEU A 236 13.55 -4.39 -9.24
C LEU A 236 13.38 -3.37 -8.10
N GLY A 237 13.73 -2.10 -8.36
CA GLY A 237 13.51 -1.00 -7.42
C GLY A 237 12.04 -0.68 -7.20
N ALA A 238 11.21 -0.82 -8.24
CA ALA A 238 9.75 -0.67 -8.14
C ALA A 238 9.16 -1.79 -7.27
N LEU A 239 9.51 -3.05 -7.52
CA LEU A 239 9.07 -4.21 -6.74
C LEU A 239 9.44 -4.07 -5.26
N THR A 240 10.67 -3.64 -4.97
CA THR A 240 11.13 -3.42 -3.58
C THR A 240 10.30 -2.34 -2.87
N ARG A 241 9.99 -1.23 -3.56
CA ARG A 241 9.14 -0.16 -3.03
C ARG A 241 7.68 -0.61 -2.84
N PHE A 242 7.17 -1.43 -3.75
CA PHE A 242 5.83 -2.02 -3.63
C PHE A 242 5.72 -2.90 -2.37
N LEU A 243 6.66 -3.84 -2.19
CA LEU A 243 6.72 -4.69 -1.00
C LEU A 243 6.88 -3.89 0.29
N HIS A 244 7.63 -2.79 0.24
CA HIS A 244 7.77 -1.87 1.36
C HIS A 244 6.43 -1.23 1.74
N LYS A 245 5.74 -0.64 0.76
CA LYS A 245 4.48 0.06 0.97
C LYS A 245 3.33 -0.88 1.35
N LEU A 246 3.38 -2.16 0.99
CA LEU A 246 2.42 -3.15 1.50
C LEU A 246 2.37 -3.18 3.04
N ARG A 247 3.46 -2.83 3.73
CA ARG A 247 3.50 -2.73 5.21
C ARG A 247 2.75 -1.53 5.79
N SER A 248 2.40 -0.53 4.99
CA SER A 248 1.59 0.62 5.44
C SER A 248 0.09 0.40 5.26
N THR A 249 -0.32 -0.68 4.58
CA THR A 249 -1.72 -1.06 4.33
C THR A 249 -2.48 -1.46 5.60
N LYS A 250 -3.80 -1.34 5.60
CA LYS A 250 -4.66 -1.68 6.75
C LYS A 250 -4.55 -3.16 7.12
N GLU A 251 -4.53 -4.03 6.12
CA GLU A 251 -4.42 -5.49 6.31
C GLU A 251 -3.10 -5.87 7.00
N PHE A 252 -2.02 -5.10 6.81
CA PHE A 252 -0.77 -5.32 7.53
C PHE A 252 -0.85 -4.86 9.00
N ARG A 253 -1.64 -3.83 9.31
CA ARG A 253 -1.76 -3.32 10.69
C ARG A 253 -2.46 -4.31 11.61
N VAL A 254 -3.51 -4.95 11.11
CA VAL A 254 -4.29 -5.96 11.85
C VAL A 254 -3.51 -7.27 11.94
N GLU A 255 -3.05 -7.65 13.13
CA GLU A 255 -2.19 -8.83 13.35
C GLU A 255 -2.79 -10.13 12.79
N ALA A 256 -4.11 -10.31 12.91
CA ALA A 256 -4.82 -11.49 12.41
C ALA A 256 -4.82 -11.61 10.87
N LEU A 257 -4.68 -10.50 10.13
CA LEU A 257 -4.74 -10.46 8.66
C LEU A 257 -3.36 -10.49 8.00
N ARG A 258 -2.29 -10.21 8.76
CA ARG A 258 -0.90 -10.23 8.26
C ARG A 258 -0.54 -11.52 7.51
N PRO A 259 -0.88 -12.73 8.00
CA PRO A 259 -0.48 -13.96 7.30
C PRO A 259 -1.14 -14.11 5.92
N ALA A 260 -2.41 -13.72 5.78
CA ALA A 260 -3.13 -13.78 4.51
C ALA A 260 -2.64 -12.72 3.51
N LEU A 261 -2.25 -11.54 3.99
CA LEU A 261 -1.58 -10.53 3.15
C LEU A 261 -0.20 -11.02 2.69
N ALA A 262 0.58 -11.62 3.60
CA ALA A 262 1.89 -12.16 3.28
C ALA A 262 1.82 -13.29 2.25
N GLN A 263 0.82 -14.15 2.34
CA GLN A 263 0.57 -15.19 1.35
C GLN A 263 0.33 -14.62 -0.05
N ARG A 264 -0.53 -13.61 -0.20
CA ARG A 264 -0.78 -12.97 -1.50
C ARG A 264 0.44 -12.27 -2.06
N ALA A 265 1.19 -11.58 -1.20
CA ALA A 265 2.44 -10.95 -1.59
C ALA A 265 3.46 -11.99 -2.08
N TRP A 266 3.49 -13.17 -1.46
CA TRP A 266 4.34 -14.28 -1.87
C TRP A 266 3.91 -14.89 -3.20
N GLU A 267 2.63 -15.22 -3.36
CA GLU A 267 2.05 -15.75 -4.62
C GLU A 267 2.29 -14.81 -5.80
N ALA A 268 2.24 -13.49 -5.56
CA ALA A 268 2.60 -12.47 -6.55
C ALA A 268 4.07 -12.54 -6.98
N LEU A 269 4.99 -12.77 -6.03
CA LEU A 269 6.41 -12.90 -6.33
C LEU A 269 6.73 -14.19 -7.08
N GLU A 270 6.09 -15.30 -6.72
CA GLU A 270 6.19 -16.57 -7.44
C GLU A 270 5.70 -16.42 -8.88
N LEU A 271 4.54 -15.77 -9.08
CA LEU A 271 3.98 -15.55 -10.41
C LEU A 271 4.93 -14.78 -11.34
N ILE A 272 5.67 -13.79 -10.82
CA ILE A 272 6.66 -13.03 -11.61
C ILE A 272 7.80 -13.93 -12.11
N VAL A 273 8.21 -14.92 -11.32
CA VAL A 273 9.27 -15.86 -11.70
C VAL A 273 8.72 -16.90 -12.67
N ASP A 274 7.59 -17.52 -12.33
CA ASP A 274 7.08 -18.71 -13.01
C ASP A 274 6.34 -18.41 -14.33
N ASP A 275 5.73 -17.22 -14.47
CA ASP A 275 4.90 -16.91 -15.63
C ASP A 275 5.45 -15.78 -16.51
N GLU A 276 6.18 -16.16 -17.55
CA GLU A 276 6.78 -15.24 -18.51
C GLU A 276 5.73 -14.40 -19.27
N LEU A 277 4.54 -14.95 -19.48
CA LEU A 277 3.48 -14.32 -20.27
C LEU A 277 2.87 -13.10 -19.58
N SER A 278 2.63 -13.17 -18.27
CA SER A 278 2.02 -12.07 -17.51
C SER A 278 3.04 -11.14 -16.85
N ARG A 279 4.32 -11.54 -16.80
CA ARG A 279 5.42 -10.78 -16.18
C ARG A 279 5.48 -9.32 -16.61
N PRO A 280 5.41 -8.95 -17.91
CA PRO A 280 5.52 -7.54 -18.31
C PRO A 280 4.39 -6.68 -17.75
N GLN A 281 3.14 -7.18 -17.80
CA GLN A 281 2.00 -6.47 -17.28
C GLN A 281 2.07 -6.36 -15.74
N LEU A 282 2.61 -7.37 -15.04
CA LEU A 282 2.83 -7.37 -13.59
C LEU A 282 3.74 -6.24 -13.16
N LEU A 283 4.88 -6.11 -13.84
CA LEU A 283 5.85 -5.07 -13.52
C LEU A 283 5.28 -3.67 -13.77
N VAL A 284 4.53 -3.46 -14.86
CA VAL A 284 3.86 -2.19 -15.15
C VAL A 284 2.82 -1.84 -14.07
N GLN A 285 1.99 -2.82 -13.68
CA GLN A 285 0.97 -2.62 -12.64
C GLN A 285 1.63 -2.26 -11.30
N ILE A 286 2.68 -2.99 -10.91
CA ILE A 286 3.45 -2.73 -9.69
C ILE A 286 4.05 -1.33 -9.74
N ALA A 287 4.74 -0.95 -10.82
CA ALA A 287 5.37 0.35 -10.97
C ALA A 287 4.35 1.50 -10.86
N SER A 288 3.18 1.36 -11.47
CA SER A 288 2.12 2.39 -11.46
C SER A 288 1.49 2.63 -10.08
N SER A 289 1.55 1.63 -9.19
CA SER A 289 0.92 1.70 -7.86
C SER A 289 1.78 2.39 -6.79
N ILE A 290 3.05 2.68 -7.07
CA ILE A 290 4.01 3.17 -6.08
C ILE A 290 3.91 4.67 -5.86
N ASP A 291 3.46 5.45 -6.85
CA ASP A 291 3.42 6.91 -6.72
C ASP A 291 2.10 7.41 -6.10
N THR A 292 1.17 6.50 -5.77
CA THR A 292 -0.18 6.79 -5.28
C THR A 292 -0.41 6.30 -3.84
N CYS A 293 -1.56 6.68 -3.25
CA CYS A 293 -1.97 6.40 -1.87
C CYS A 293 -2.00 4.90 -1.53
N GLY A 294 -2.00 4.55 -0.24
CA GLY A 294 -1.93 3.16 0.23
C GLY A 294 -3.01 2.21 -0.30
N ASP A 295 -4.20 2.70 -0.63
CA ASP A 295 -5.29 1.87 -1.17
C ASP A 295 -5.07 1.46 -2.65
N MET A 296 -4.26 2.20 -3.42
CA MET A 296 -3.83 1.80 -4.77
C MET A 296 -3.00 0.53 -4.79
N ILE A 297 -2.27 0.29 -3.71
CA ILE A 297 -1.37 -0.85 -3.59
C ILE A 297 -2.18 -2.10 -3.25
N VAL A 298 -3.22 -1.96 -2.42
CA VAL A 298 -4.16 -3.04 -2.15
C VAL A 298 -4.94 -3.41 -3.42
N TRP A 299 -5.40 -2.41 -4.17
CA TRP A 299 -6.08 -2.66 -5.44
C TRP A 299 -5.16 -3.33 -6.47
N ALA A 300 -3.92 -2.86 -6.61
CA ALA A 300 -2.93 -3.49 -7.46
C ALA A 300 -2.66 -4.95 -7.05
N LEU A 301 -2.57 -5.24 -5.75
CA LEU A 301 -2.43 -6.61 -5.26
C LEU A 301 -3.64 -7.49 -5.63
N ASN A 302 -4.87 -6.96 -5.57
CA ASN A 302 -6.05 -7.69 -6.03
C ASN A 302 -5.98 -8.00 -7.53
N GLN A 303 -5.52 -7.05 -8.36
CA GLN A 303 -5.34 -7.31 -9.79
C GLN A 303 -4.27 -8.38 -10.06
N ILE A 304 -3.19 -8.39 -9.29
CA ILE A 304 -2.15 -9.43 -9.38
C ILE A 304 -2.74 -10.82 -9.03
N VAL A 305 -3.59 -10.91 -8.00
CA VAL A 305 -4.28 -12.15 -7.65
C VAL A 305 -5.18 -12.65 -8.79
N VAL A 306 -5.88 -11.74 -9.49
CA VAL A 306 -6.67 -12.12 -10.68
C VAL A 306 -5.77 -12.77 -11.73
N TRP A 307 -4.59 -12.22 -12.00
CA TRP A 307 -3.65 -12.80 -12.96
C TRP A 307 -3.04 -14.11 -12.48
N HIS A 308 -2.79 -14.26 -11.19
CA HIS A 308 -2.40 -15.54 -10.60
C HIS A 308 -3.45 -16.63 -10.89
N HIS A 309 -4.74 -16.32 -10.68
CA HIS A 309 -5.82 -17.23 -11.03
C HIS A 309 -5.90 -17.54 -12.52
N ILE A 310 -5.65 -16.54 -13.38
CA ILE A 310 -5.61 -16.75 -14.84
C ILE A 310 -4.49 -17.73 -15.20
N ALA A 311 -3.28 -17.50 -14.70
CA ALA A 311 -2.12 -18.33 -14.98
C ALA A 311 -2.37 -19.80 -14.56
N HIS A 312 -2.96 -20.03 -13.39
CA HIS A 312 -3.33 -21.38 -12.93
C HIS A 312 -4.47 -22.05 -13.71
N ALA A 313 -5.36 -21.27 -14.32
CA ALA A 313 -6.45 -21.79 -15.14
C ALA A 313 -6.05 -22.09 -16.60
N ARG A 314 -4.85 -21.68 -17.03
CA ARG A 314 -4.38 -21.89 -18.42
C ARG A 314 -4.33 -23.39 -18.74
N GLY A 315 -4.87 -23.75 -19.90
CA GLY A 315 -4.91 -25.15 -20.35
C GLY A 315 -6.14 -25.93 -19.89
N ASP A 316 -6.91 -25.43 -18.91
CA ASP A 316 -8.21 -25.99 -18.51
C ASP A 316 -9.35 -25.05 -18.94
N ARG A 317 -10.06 -25.45 -19.99
CA ARG A 317 -11.16 -24.65 -20.56
C ARG A 317 -12.32 -24.44 -19.59
N GLU A 318 -12.64 -25.44 -18.76
CA GLU A 318 -13.75 -25.33 -17.81
C GLU A 318 -13.39 -24.39 -16.66
N ALA A 319 -12.18 -24.54 -16.10
CA ALA A 319 -11.67 -23.64 -15.07
C ALA A 319 -11.54 -22.20 -15.59
N LEU A 320 -11.02 -22.01 -16.80
CA LEU A 320 -10.87 -20.69 -17.42
C LEU A 320 -12.24 -20.04 -17.69
N ARG A 321 -13.24 -20.81 -18.12
CA ARG A 321 -14.62 -20.31 -18.30
C ARG A 321 -15.24 -19.89 -16.98
N ALA A 322 -15.08 -20.70 -15.93
CA ALA A 322 -15.59 -20.35 -14.60
C ALA A 322 -14.93 -19.06 -14.07
N LEU A 323 -13.61 -18.93 -14.22
CA LEU A 323 -12.87 -17.73 -13.86
C LEU A 323 -13.29 -16.51 -14.70
N GLY A 324 -13.44 -16.67 -16.02
CA GLY A 324 -13.85 -15.59 -16.92
C GLY A 324 -15.19 -14.96 -16.53
N ILE A 325 -16.18 -15.77 -16.10
CA ILE A 325 -17.45 -15.26 -15.59
C ILE A 325 -17.24 -14.39 -14.34
N ARG A 326 -16.35 -14.80 -13.43
CA ARG A 326 -16.02 -14.06 -12.20
C ARG A 326 -15.32 -12.74 -12.53
N ILE A 327 -14.39 -12.74 -13.50
CA ILE A 327 -13.71 -11.53 -14.00
C ILE A 327 -14.70 -10.59 -14.70
N MET A 328 -15.61 -11.11 -15.52
CA MET A 328 -16.66 -10.30 -16.15
C MET A 328 -17.53 -9.59 -15.11
N ARG A 329 -17.95 -10.30 -14.05
CA ARG A 329 -18.70 -9.71 -12.94
C ARG A 329 -17.90 -8.62 -12.23
N LEU A 330 -16.60 -8.85 -12.01
CA LEU A 330 -15.70 -7.84 -11.43
C LEU A 330 -15.63 -6.59 -12.32
N GLY A 331 -15.53 -6.75 -13.64
CA GLY A 331 -15.57 -5.65 -14.60
C GLY A 331 -16.87 -4.82 -14.51
N ILE A 332 -18.03 -5.49 -14.40
CA ILE A 332 -19.32 -4.80 -14.21
C ILE A 332 -19.32 -4.01 -12.90
N VAL A 333 -18.81 -4.60 -11.81
CA VAL A 333 -18.69 -3.92 -10.52
C VAL A 333 -17.76 -2.69 -10.63
N HIS A 334 -16.64 -2.82 -11.32
CA HIS A 334 -15.70 -1.72 -11.59
C HIS A 334 -16.31 -0.58 -12.40
N GLU A 335 -17.15 -0.87 -13.39
CA GLU A 335 -17.87 0.18 -14.13
C GLU A 335 -18.83 0.97 -13.22
N HIS A 336 -19.52 0.29 -12.31
CA HIS A 336 -20.39 0.94 -11.33
C HIS A 336 -19.58 1.77 -10.33
N ALA A 337 -18.47 1.23 -9.84
CA ALA A 337 -17.53 1.94 -8.98
C ALA A 337 -17.00 3.20 -9.69
N GLN A 338 -16.64 3.11 -10.98
CA GLN A 338 -16.19 4.25 -11.77
C GLN A 338 -17.23 5.37 -11.86
N ARG A 339 -18.51 5.02 -12.05
CA ARG A 339 -19.60 6.02 -12.11
C ARG A 339 -19.83 6.69 -10.75
N VAL A 340 -19.66 5.95 -9.65
CA VAL A 340 -19.75 6.50 -8.29
C VAL A 340 -18.57 7.42 -8.01
N ALA A 341 -17.35 6.97 -8.31
CA ALA A 341 -16.11 7.72 -8.25
C ALA A 341 -16.22 9.07 -8.97
N GLN A 342 -16.62 9.05 -10.25
CA GLN A 342 -16.81 10.27 -11.04
C GLN A 342 -17.85 11.24 -10.44
N ARG A 343 -18.93 10.73 -9.82
CA ARG A 343 -19.91 11.58 -9.11
C ARG A 343 -19.32 12.20 -7.85
N ALA A 344 -18.52 11.44 -7.10
CA ALA A 344 -17.86 11.88 -5.88
C ALA A 344 -16.76 12.93 -6.16
N ALA A 345 -15.92 12.70 -7.16
CA ALA A 345 -14.84 13.62 -7.56
C ALA A 345 -15.34 15.04 -7.91
N VAL A 346 -16.52 15.15 -8.51
CA VAL A 346 -17.18 16.45 -8.80
C VAL A 346 -17.58 17.19 -7.51
N ALA A 347 -17.87 16.46 -6.43
CA ALA A 347 -18.32 17.02 -5.16
C ALA A 347 -17.15 17.41 -4.23
N THR A 348 -16.02 16.69 -4.24
CA THR A 348 -14.97 16.83 -3.22
C THR A 348 -13.64 17.44 -3.70
N ARG A 349 -13.40 17.65 -5.00
CA ARG A 349 -12.10 18.14 -5.54
C ARG A 349 -10.87 17.34 -5.06
N ALA A 350 -11.06 16.14 -4.52
CA ALA A 350 -10.01 15.18 -4.20
C ALA A 350 -9.99 14.15 -5.33
N GLY A 351 -8.81 13.94 -5.93
CA GLY A 351 -8.62 13.03 -7.06
C GLY A 351 -8.27 11.62 -6.62
N GLU A 352 -8.63 10.69 -7.51
CA GLU A 352 -8.36 9.24 -7.57
C GLU A 352 -9.08 8.38 -6.51
N ASP A 353 -10.23 7.84 -6.93
CA ASP A 353 -11.25 7.16 -6.12
C ASP A 353 -11.01 5.65 -5.96
N VAL A 354 -9.80 5.24 -5.63
CA VAL A 354 -9.47 3.80 -5.52
C VAL A 354 -10.13 3.17 -4.31
N GLU A 355 -10.40 3.98 -3.29
CA GLU A 355 -11.24 3.65 -2.15
C GLU A 355 -12.62 3.16 -2.61
N VAL A 356 -13.20 3.75 -3.66
CA VAL A 356 -14.51 3.36 -4.17
C VAL A 356 -14.45 1.97 -4.78
N TYR A 357 -13.46 1.71 -5.65
CA TYR A 357 -13.28 0.39 -6.26
C TYR A 357 -13.09 -0.69 -5.20
N LEU A 358 -12.18 -0.46 -4.24
CA LEU A 358 -11.89 -1.42 -3.18
C LEU A 358 -13.11 -1.66 -2.28
N ARG A 359 -13.92 -0.63 -2.02
CA ARG A 359 -15.17 -0.77 -1.25
C ARG A 359 -16.19 -1.65 -1.97
N PHE A 360 -16.36 -1.46 -3.28
CA PHE A 360 -17.23 -2.32 -4.11
C PHE A 360 -16.75 -3.77 -4.16
N GLU A 361 -15.43 -3.97 -4.34
CA GLU A 361 -14.82 -5.29 -4.32
C GLU A 361 -15.08 -6.02 -3.01
N ILE A 362 -14.77 -5.40 -1.86
CA ILE A 362 -14.96 -6.01 -0.54
C ILE A 362 -16.44 -6.33 -0.27
N ALA A 363 -17.34 -5.38 -0.57
CA ALA A 363 -18.77 -5.54 -0.27
C ALA A 363 -19.44 -6.63 -1.11
N LEU A 364 -19.05 -6.80 -2.37
CA LEU A 364 -19.73 -7.71 -3.31
C LEU A 364 -18.98 -9.03 -3.54
N ARG A 365 -17.80 -9.21 -2.94
CA ARG A 365 -16.94 -10.38 -3.13
C ARG A 365 -17.68 -11.70 -2.94
N GLU A 366 -18.30 -11.89 -1.77
CA GLU A 366 -18.95 -13.16 -1.43
C GLU A 366 -20.22 -13.39 -2.23
N ASP A 367 -20.97 -12.32 -2.49
CA ASP A 367 -22.24 -12.36 -3.21
C ASP A 367 -22.08 -12.71 -4.70
N LEU A 368 -21.00 -12.24 -5.33
CA LEU A 368 -20.76 -12.42 -6.76
C LEU A 368 -19.65 -13.43 -7.08
N ASP A 369 -19.02 -14.00 -6.05
CA ASP A 369 -17.81 -14.83 -6.13
C ASP A 369 -16.71 -14.12 -6.93
N LEU A 370 -16.35 -12.90 -6.52
CA LEU A 370 -15.33 -12.11 -7.23
C LEU A 370 -13.93 -12.71 -7.01
N PRO A 371 -13.05 -12.68 -8.04
CA PRO A 371 -11.71 -13.25 -7.97
C PRO A 371 -10.71 -12.30 -7.28
N VAL A 372 -11.13 -11.69 -6.17
CA VAL A 372 -10.35 -10.72 -5.38
C VAL A 372 -10.29 -11.15 -3.93
N SER A 373 -9.21 -10.79 -3.24
CA SER A 373 -8.91 -11.36 -1.92
C SER A 373 -8.88 -10.34 -0.78
N ALA A 374 -8.91 -9.03 -1.07
CA ALA A 374 -8.95 -8.02 -0.01
C ALA A 374 -10.19 -8.16 0.88
N THR A 375 -10.00 -7.95 2.17
CA THR A 375 -11.08 -7.96 3.18
C THR A 375 -11.25 -6.62 3.88
N GLN A 376 -10.24 -5.75 3.81
CA GLN A 376 -10.18 -4.48 4.51
C GLN A 376 -9.55 -3.40 3.62
N MET A 377 -9.86 -2.13 3.90
CA MET A 377 -9.34 -0.95 3.20
C MET A 377 -9.02 0.18 4.19
N LEU A 378 -7.99 1.00 3.95
CA LEU A 378 -7.54 2.03 4.90
C LEU A 378 -8.54 3.16 5.10
N TYR A 379 -9.28 3.53 4.05
CA TYR A 379 -10.12 4.71 4.06
C TYR A 379 -11.59 4.42 3.68
N PRO A 380 -12.31 3.57 4.43
CA PRO A 380 -13.67 3.17 4.08
C PRO A 380 -14.68 4.33 4.13
N SER A 381 -14.41 5.34 4.95
CA SER A 381 -15.29 6.49 5.19
C SER A 381 -14.98 7.70 4.32
N LEU A 382 -13.90 7.65 3.51
CA LEU A 382 -13.47 8.79 2.70
C LEU A 382 -14.46 9.11 1.58
N VAL A 383 -15.17 8.07 1.09
CA VAL A 383 -16.25 8.21 0.11
C VAL A 383 -17.52 7.55 0.63
N SER A 384 -18.56 8.35 0.88
CA SER A 384 -19.88 7.84 1.22
C SER A 384 -20.55 7.27 -0.04
N VAL A 385 -20.66 5.94 -0.10
CA VAL A 385 -21.35 5.24 -1.19
C VAL A 385 -22.74 4.79 -0.72
N PRO A 386 -23.83 5.23 -1.35
CA PRO A 386 -25.18 4.77 -1.05
C PRO A 386 -25.36 3.25 -1.24
N GLU A 387 -26.11 2.61 -0.33
CA GLU A 387 -26.48 1.18 -0.44
C GLU A 387 -27.25 0.82 -1.73
N ALA A 388 -27.89 1.80 -2.37
CA ALA A 388 -28.52 1.60 -3.66
C ALA A 388 -27.49 1.25 -4.75
N ASP A 389 -26.31 1.89 -4.75
CA ASP A 389 -25.31 1.66 -5.78
C ASP A 389 -24.69 0.26 -5.70
N PHE A 390 -24.51 -0.30 -4.49
CA PHE A 390 -24.08 -1.69 -4.30
C PHE A 390 -25.12 -2.69 -4.82
N ARG A 391 -26.41 -2.46 -4.53
CA ARG A 391 -27.49 -3.31 -5.05
C ARG A 391 -27.58 -3.26 -6.57
N ASP A 392 -27.47 -2.08 -7.17
CA ASP A 392 -27.53 -1.91 -8.62
C ASP A 392 -26.37 -2.64 -9.31
N ALA A 393 -25.16 -2.56 -8.75
CA ALA A 393 -24.00 -3.30 -9.25
C ALA A 393 -24.18 -4.82 -9.13
N LYS A 394 -24.68 -5.30 -7.97
CA LYS A 394 -24.97 -6.72 -7.73
C LYS A 394 -26.01 -7.25 -8.73
N GLU A 395 -27.11 -6.53 -8.89
CA GLU A 395 -28.18 -6.95 -9.80
C GLU A 395 -27.71 -6.91 -11.26
N ALA A 396 -26.92 -5.91 -11.67
CA ALA A 396 -26.34 -5.87 -13.02
C ALA A 396 -25.44 -7.08 -13.29
N ALA A 397 -24.56 -7.43 -12.34
CA ALA A 397 -23.64 -8.56 -12.48
C ALA A 397 -24.37 -9.92 -12.53
N LEU A 398 -25.50 -10.06 -11.83
CA LEU A 398 -26.30 -11.29 -11.82
C LEU A 398 -27.27 -11.42 -13.00
N ARG A 399 -27.64 -10.31 -13.65
CA ARG A 399 -28.56 -10.31 -14.80
C ARG A 399 -27.91 -10.67 -16.14
N ALA A 400 -26.58 -10.80 -16.18
CA ALA A 400 -25.86 -11.12 -17.42
C ALA A 400 -26.38 -12.42 -18.04
N SER A 401 -26.86 -12.35 -19.28
CA SER A 401 -27.36 -13.50 -20.02
C SER A 401 -26.21 -14.31 -20.63
N ASP A 402 -26.48 -15.55 -21.05
CA ASP A 402 -25.49 -16.36 -21.76
C ASP A 402 -24.96 -15.66 -23.04
N ALA A 403 -25.80 -14.86 -23.71
CA ALA A 403 -25.39 -14.10 -24.88
C ALA A 403 -24.39 -12.98 -24.53
N ASP A 404 -24.60 -12.29 -23.40
CA ASP A 404 -23.69 -11.25 -22.92
C ASP A 404 -22.34 -11.85 -22.52
N ILE A 405 -22.38 -13.00 -21.86
CA ILE A 405 -21.19 -13.77 -21.48
C ILE A 405 -20.36 -14.14 -22.72
N GLN A 406 -20.99 -14.66 -23.77
CA GLN A 406 -20.29 -15.01 -25.02
C GLN A 406 -19.71 -13.79 -25.74
N ALA A 407 -20.45 -12.69 -25.76
CA ALA A 407 -19.98 -11.43 -26.35
C ALA A 407 -18.74 -10.91 -25.60
N TRP A 408 -18.73 -11.00 -24.26
CA TRP A 408 -17.58 -10.63 -23.45
C TRP A 408 -16.37 -11.54 -23.68
N PHE A 409 -16.58 -12.87 -23.69
CA PHE A 409 -15.51 -13.84 -23.97
C PHE A 409 -14.85 -13.63 -25.33
N SER A 410 -15.60 -13.20 -26.33
CA SER A 410 -15.07 -12.90 -27.67
C SER A 410 -14.04 -11.75 -27.66
N GLY A 411 -14.11 -10.85 -26.67
CA GLY A 411 -13.16 -9.75 -26.48
C GLY A 411 -12.07 -10.03 -25.46
N TRP A 412 -12.07 -11.19 -24.78
CA TRP A 412 -11.09 -11.52 -23.76
C TRP A 412 -9.88 -12.23 -24.38
N ASP A 413 -8.70 -11.58 -24.33
CA ASP A 413 -7.47 -12.06 -24.97
C ASP A 413 -7.07 -13.48 -24.52
N GLU A 414 -7.28 -13.79 -23.24
CA GLU A 414 -6.93 -15.10 -22.68
C GLU A 414 -7.83 -16.23 -23.18
N TRP A 415 -9.11 -15.91 -23.46
CA TRP A 415 -10.04 -16.85 -24.07
C TRP A 415 -9.66 -17.14 -25.51
N GLN A 416 -9.31 -16.10 -26.27
CA GLN A 416 -8.78 -16.26 -27.63
C GLN A 416 -7.46 -17.03 -27.63
N ARG A 417 -6.58 -16.81 -26.64
CA ARG A 417 -5.33 -17.58 -26.45
C ARG A 417 -5.63 -19.06 -26.23
N GLN A 418 -6.62 -19.38 -25.38
CA GLN A 418 -7.03 -20.76 -25.15
C GLN A 418 -7.57 -21.43 -26.42
N ASP A 419 -8.38 -20.71 -27.22
CA ASP A 419 -8.84 -21.22 -28.52
C ASP A 419 -7.67 -21.52 -29.47
N ARG A 420 -6.63 -20.67 -29.49
CA ARG A 420 -5.40 -20.93 -30.27
C ARG A 420 -4.62 -22.12 -29.73
N TYR A 421 -4.49 -22.25 -28.42
CA TYR A 421 -3.80 -23.38 -27.78
C TYR A 421 -4.48 -24.72 -28.12
N GLU A 422 -5.80 -24.78 -28.06
CA GLU A 422 -6.55 -25.99 -28.43
C GLU A 422 -6.46 -26.30 -29.93
N ALA A 423 -6.52 -25.27 -30.79
CA ALA A 423 -6.30 -25.43 -32.22
C ALA A 423 -4.89 -25.93 -32.55
N SER A 424 -3.86 -25.40 -31.87
CA SER A 424 -2.48 -25.81 -32.09
C SER A 424 -2.23 -27.29 -31.81
N ALA A 425 -2.97 -27.88 -30.87
CA ALA A 425 -2.86 -29.30 -30.58
C ALA A 425 -3.36 -30.21 -31.73
N LEU A 426 -4.10 -29.65 -32.68
CA LEU A 426 -4.60 -30.35 -33.87
C LEU A 426 -3.70 -30.16 -35.10
N ILE A 427 -2.72 -29.24 -35.04
CA ILE A 427 -1.85 -28.92 -36.16
C ILE A 427 -0.68 -29.90 -36.18
N GLU A 428 -0.68 -30.81 -37.15
CA GLU A 428 0.45 -31.72 -37.41
C GLU A 428 1.16 -31.34 -38.71
N TRP A 429 2.49 -31.18 -38.68
CA TRP A 429 3.29 -30.81 -39.86
C TRP A 429 3.03 -31.75 -41.06
N ALA A 430 2.91 -33.05 -40.80
CA ALA A 430 2.68 -34.07 -41.83
C ALA A 430 1.32 -33.93 -42.53
N SER A 431 0.33 -33.32 -41.86
CA SER A 431 -1.02 -33.10 -42.38
C SER A 431 -1.13 -31.85 -43.26
N LEU A 432 -0.13 -30.95 -43.20
CA LEU A 432 -0.14 -29.70 -43.94
C LEU A 432 0.03 -29.91 -45.44
N SER A 433 -0.66 -29.07 -46.22
CA SER A 433 -0.47 -29.04 -47.67
C SER A 433 0.95 -28.53 -48.02
N PRO A 434 1.66 -29.17 -48.95
CA PRO A 434 2.99 -28.73 -49.36
C PRO A 434 2.91 -27.40 -50.11
N MET A 435 3.87 -26.51 -49.86
CA MET A 435 4.02 -25.31 -50.67
C MET A 435 4.64 -25.68 -52.03
N SER A 436 4.01 -25.22 -53.11
CA SER A 436 4.52 -25.40 -54.47
C SER A 436 5.57 -24.32 -54.75
N ASP A 437 6.71 -24.69 -55.32
CA ASP A 437 7.74 -23.77 -55.86
C ASP A 437 8.57 -22.94 -54.86
N VAL A 438 8.88 -23.46 -53.67
CA VAL A 438 9.83 -22.80 -52.75
C VAL A 438 11.11 -23.62 -52.61
N GLU A 439 12.17 -23.17 -53.28
CA GLU A 439 13.55 -23.67 -53.07
C GLU A 439 14.15 -22.96 -51.86
N VAL A 440 14.36 -23.67 -50.75
CA VAL A 440 14.96 -23.10 -49.53
C VAL A 440 16.23 -23.86 -49.16
N SER A 441 17.32 -23.12 -48.97
CA SER A 441 18.59 -23.63 -48.47
C SER A 441 18.59 -23.62 -46.94
N GLN A 442 18.18 -24.72 -46.30
CA GLN A 442 18.21 -24.96 -44.84
C GLN A 442 17.48 -23.92 -43.98
N VAL A 443 16.48 -24.38 -43.25
CA VAL A 443 15.72 -23.58 -42.29
C VAL A 443 16.29 -23.82 -40.89
N TYR A 444 16.35 -22.79 -40.07
CA TYR A 444 16.84 -22.86 -38.70
C TYR A 444 15.75 -22.39 -37.73
N ASP A 445 15.76 -22.95 -36.53
CA ASP A 445 14.88 -22.52 -35.43
C ASP A 445 15.40 -21.22 -34.77
N LEU A 446 14.66 -20.69 -33.79
CA LEU A 446 15.03 -19.47 -33.06
C LEU A 446 16.32 -19.61 -32.23
N TYR A 447 16.81 -20.83 -31.99
CA TYR A 447 18.06 -21.12 -31.28
C TYR A 447 19.25 -21.33 -32.23
N GLY A 448 19.00 -21.37 -33.54
CA GLY A 448 20.02 -21.56 -34.57
C GLY A 448 20.32 -23.02 -34.90
N ASP A 449 19.50 -23.96 -34.44
CA ASP A 449 19.56 -25.37 -34.82
C ASP A 449 18.78 -25.62 -36.12
N LEU A 450 19.08 -26.72 -36.82
CA LEU A 450 18.38 -27.06 -38.07
C LEU A 450 16.92 -27.41 -37.79
N ALA A 451 16.00 -26.71 -38.45
CA ALA A 451 14.57 -26.91 -38.35
C ALA A 451 14.17 -28.34 -38.74
N ARG A 452 13.30 -28.96 -37.94
CA ARG A 452 12.79 -30.32 -38.16
C ARG A 452 11.49 -30.30 -38.94
N HIS A 453 10.70 -29.24 -38.76
CA HIS A 453 9.36 -29.09 -39.31
C HIS A 453 9.20 -27.72 -39.97
N PRO A 454 9.93 -27.45 -41.07
CA PRO A 454 9.88 -26.15 -41.72
C PRO A 454 8.48 -25.87 -42.30
N ALA A 455 7.92 -24.73 -41.93
CA ALA A 455 6.61 -24.27 -42.36
C ALA A 455 6.63 -22.78 -42.73
N CYS A 456 5.67 -22.36 -43.55
CA CYS A 456 5.48 -20.96 -43.90
C CYS A 456 4.02 -20.66 -44.24
N PHE A 457 3.66 -19.38 -44.28
CA PHE A 457 2.33 -18.94 -44.71
C PHE A 457 2.31 -18.65 -46.20
N ILE A 458 1.26 -19.11 -46.90
CA ILE A 458 1.07 -18.88 -48.34
C ILE A 458 0.87 -17.41 -48.71
N ASP A 459 0.37 -16.61 -47.77
CA ASP A 459 -0.01 -15.21 -47.97
C ASP A 459 1.05 -14.23 -47.44
N ALA A 460 2.15 -14.74 -46.87
CA ALA A 460 3.24 -13.93 -46.32
C ALA A 460 4.54 -14.17 -47.08
N VAL A 461 5.25 -13.09 -47.40
CA VAL A 461 6.63 -13.14 -47.95
C VAL A 461 7.63 -13.38 -46.80
N GLN A 462 7.33 -14.34 -45.94
CA GLN A 462 8.18 -14.73 -44.82
C GLN A 462 9.11 -15.85 -45.26
N ALA A 463 10.34 -15.85 -44.71
CA ALA A 463 11.15 -17.05 -44.73
C ALA A 463 10.40 -18.17 -43.99
N PRO A 464 10.59 -19.44 -44.36
CA PRO A 464 10.10 -20.53 -43.52
C PRO A 464 10.78 -20.51 -42.16
N PHE A 465 10.03 -20.94 -41.15
CA PHE A 465 10.49 -21.07 -39.77
C PHE A 465 10.13 -22.48 -39.26
N GLU A 466 10.66 -22.86 -38.10
CA GLU A 466 10.22 -24.08 -37.42
C GLU A 466 8.75 -23.94 -37.02
N LEU A 467 7.94 -24.95 -37.34
CA LEU A 467 6.51 -24.93 -37.05
C LEU A 467 6.21 -24.73 -35.56
N ASP A 468 6.98 -25.38 -34.68
CA ASP A 468 6.80 -25.30 -33.23
C ASP A 468 7.00 -23.86 -32.73
N ASP A 469 8.04 -23.16 -33.21
CA ASP A 469 8.30 -21.74 -32.90
C ASP A 469 7.15 -20.83 -33.39
N MET A 470 6.65 -21.10 -34.60
CA MET A 470 5.51 -20.35 -35.17
C MET A 470 4.24 -20.54 -34.34
N ILE A 471 3.96 -21.77 -33.91
CA ILE A 471 2.82 -22.10 -33.08
C ILE A 471 2.95 -21.45 -31.71
N GLU A 472 4.10 -21.58 -31.05
CA GLU A 472 4.35 -21.00 -29.73
C GLU A 472 4.14 -19.48 -29.73
N HIS A 473 4.75 -18.79 -30.71
CA HIS A 473 4.59 -17.35 -30.88
C HIS A 473 3.13 -16.95 -31.14
N TRP A 474 2.45 -17.68 -32.02
CA TRP A 474 1.05 -17.40 -32.38
C TRP A 474 0.09 -17.67 -31.24
N VAL A 475 0.25 -18.76 -30.50
CA VAL A 475 -0.56 -19.05 -29.32
C VAL A 475 -0.43 -17.90 -28.33
N ALA A 476 0.80 -17.50 -27.99
CA ALA A 476 1.07 -16.42 -27.05
C ALA A 476 0.50 -15.06 -27.49
N THR A 477 0.71 -14.65 -28.74
CA THR A 477 0.47 -13.27 -29.19
C THR A 477 -0.75 -13.08 -30.08
N GLY A 478 -1.28 -14.15 -30.68
CA GLY A 478 -2.27 -14.10 -31.75
C GLY A 478 -1.73 -13.56 -33.09
N ARG A 479 -0.40 -13.47 -33.23
CA ARG A 479 0.27 -12.87 -34.39
C ARG A 479 1.32 -13.81 -34.98
N ASP A 480 1.68 -13.55 -36.24
CA ASP A 480 2.83 -14.18 -36.88
C ASP A 480 4.12 -13.36 -36.70
N PHE A 481 5.26 -13.90 -37.18
CA PHE A 481 6.57 -13.23 -37.09
C PHE A 481 6.69 -11.95 -37.92
N SER A 482 5.72 -11.61 -38.79
CA SER A 482 5.60 -10.28 -39.42
C SER A 482 4.66 -9.35 -38.68
N ASN A 483 4.30 -9.69 -37.44
CA ASN A 483 3.40 -8.92 -36.58
C ASN A 483 1.97 -8.80 -37.13
N MET A 484 1.56 -9.70 -38.03
CA MET A 484 0.19 -9.75 -38.57
C MET A 484 -0.70 -10.59 -37.66
N ALA A 485 -1.86 -10.04 -37.28
CA ALA A 485 -2.83 -10.77 -36.47
C ALA A 485 -3.50 -11.89 -37.28
N ARG A 486 -3.56 -13.11 -36.72
CA ARG A 486 -4.15 -14.28 -37.36
C ARG A 486 -5.17 -14.96 -36.45
N SER A 487 -6.42 -15.06 -36.90
CA SER A 487 -7.42 -15.94 -36.29
C SER A 487 -7.04 -17.40 -36.47
N VAL A 488 -7.67 -18.30 -35.70
CA VAL A 488 -7.49 -19.76 -35.83
C VAL A 488 -7.69 -20.22 -37.28
N GLU A 489 -8.81 -19.85 -37.89
CA GLU A 489 -9.12 -20.20 -39.28
C GLU A 489 -8.09 -19.65 -40.28
N ASN A 490 -7.64 -18.40 -40.10
CA ASN A 490 -6.66 -17.80 -41.00
C ASN A 490 -5.27 -18.44 -40.83
N PHE A 491 -4.89 -18.81 -39.62
CA PHE A 491 -3.63 -19.48 -39.33
C PHE A 491 -3.59 -20.86 -40.00
N GLU A 492 -4.59 -21.69 -39.77
CA GLU A 492 -4.69 -23.04 -40.34
C GLU A 492 -4.77 -23.02 -41.88
N ASN A 493 -5.59 -22.14 -42.45
CA ASN A 493 -5.78 -22.08 -43.90
C ASN A 493 -4.56 -21.54 -44.65
N ALA A 494 -3.75 -20.68 -44.02
CA ALA A 494 -2.57 -20.09 -44.65
C ALA A 494 -1.32 -20.96 -44.50
N LEU A 495 -1.25 -21.79 -43.46
CA LEU A 495 -0.05 -22.58 -43.12
C LEU A 495 0.21 -23.70 -44.12
N ARG A 496 1.45 -23.82 -44.59
CA ARG A 496 1.91 -24.87 -45.50
C ARG A 496 3.23 -25.43 -45.02
N ARG A 497 3.48 -26.71 -45.32
CA ARG A 497 4.80 -27.30 -45.09
C ARG A 497 5.75 -26.99 -46.23
N VAL A 498 7.02 -26.81 -45.91
CA VAL A 498 8.11 -26.72 -46.88
C VAL A 498 8.81 -28.07 -46.92
N ASN A 499 8.93 -28.67 -48.09
CA ASN A 499 9.68 -29.92 -48.21
C ASN A 499 11.17 -29.58 -48.32
N ASP A 500 11.99 -30.08 -47.40
CA ASP A 500 13.43 -30.08 -47.60
C ASP A 500 13.76 -30.91 -48.85
N HIS A 501 14.62 -30.38 -49.71
CA HIS A 501 15.31 -31.23 -50.67
C HIS A 501 16.16 -32.21 -49.86
N ALA A 502 15.68 -33.45 -49.75
CA ALA A 502 16.56 -34.58 -49.53
C ALA A 502 17.68 -34.45 -50.57
N THR A 503 18.90 -34.22 -50.08
CA THR A 503 20.12 -34.28 -50.87
C THR A 503 20.03 -35.46 -51.82
N CYS A 504 19.82 -35.18 -53.13
CA CYS A 504 20.14 -36.16 -54.15
C CYS A 504 21.63 -36.48 -54.01
N GLU A 505 21.92 -37.78 -53.99
CA GLU A 505 23.24 -38.40 -53.92
C GLU A 505 24.33 -37.73 -54.76
#